data_AF-I3TTH5-F1
#
_entry.id   AF-I3TTH5-F1
#
_cell.length_a   1.000
_cell.length_b   1.000
_cell.length_c   1.000
_cell.angle_alpha   90.00
_cell.angle_beta   90.00
_cell.angle_gamma   90.00
#
_symmetry.space_group_name_H-M   'P 1'
#
loop_
_entity.id
_entity.type
_entity.pdbx_description
1 polymer ?
#
loop_
_entity_poly.entity_id
_entity_poly.type
_entity_poly.pdbx_seq_one_letter_code
_entity_poly.pdbx_strand_id
1 'polypeptide(L)'
;MRYMAFLRRFVSGFSVLVVVTVVFLATTANDRSFQIEAETLGAAITFEGDQNIWNFSAAILCLPRAIPDLRQLTTEAVDRDTACTEAFFELAERTDLSIHWHHGDEVAVSVDGEGRLEIEIRRRRETDVPEHAFLVIPADIWTRQGALTFVGSARIGGDMATGARDYLRAGRWDVRQTGIANSLFRDVTEVVKRGDFTLGSSVQVLNAGMPATLFGSITRSAEAGIRLVALSERGEVELQVAYFGVGTPVILRPDWIDRIVSSSVLIALIGVMTFASSIFQIFMFARSGRNL
;
A
#
# COMPACT_ATOMS: atom_id res chain seq x y z
N MET A 1 36.42 -45.94 19.79
CA MET A 1 36.14 -45.35 18.45
C MET A 1 34.64 -45.25 18.12
N ARG A 2 33.82 -46.30 18.29
CA ARG A 2 32.38 -46.28 17.92
C ARG A 2 31.56 -45.14 18.56
N TYR A 3 31.83 -44.79 19.82
CA TYR A 3 31.10 -43.74 20.55
C TYR A 3 31.32 -42.33 19.97
N MET A 4 32.54 -42.03 19.51
CA MET A 4 32.86 -40.73 18.89
C MET A 4 32.23 -40.57 17.50
N ALA A 5 32.16 -41.65 16.72
CA ALA A 5 31.47 -41.63 15.43
C ALA A 5 29.95 -41.43 15.59
N PHE A 6 29.36 -42.01 16.63
CA PHE A 6 27.95 -41.81 16.98
C PHE A 6 27.66 -40.36 17.40
N LEU A 7 28.48 -39.81 18.30
CA LEU A 7 28.32 -38.44 18.80
C LEU A 7 28.42 -37.39 17.68
N ARG A 8 29.37 -37.56 16.74
CA ARG A 8 29.51 -36.68 15.57
C ARG A 8 28.26 -36.71 14.68
N ARG A 9 27.73 -37.91 14.37
CA ARG A 9 26.51 -38.06 13.58
C ARG A 9 25.30 -37.45 14.28
N PHE A 10 25.21 -37.60 15.59
CA PHE A 10 24.12 -37.03 16.39
C PHE A 10 24.14 -35.50 16.37
N VAL A 11 25.29 -34.86 16.62
CA VAL A 11 25.40 -33.40 16.62
C VAL A 11 25.13 -32.82 15.23
N SER A 12 25.70 -33.40 14.17
CA SER A 12 25.40 -32.95 12.80
C SER A 12 23.93 -33.14 12.43
N GLY A 13 23.32 -34.26 12.83
CA GLY A 13 21.89 -34.51 12.60
C GLY A 13 21.00 -33.53 13.35
N PHE A 14 21.34 -33.21 14.61
CA PHE A 14 20.61 -32.26 15.42
C PHE A 14 20.71 -30.84 14.86
N SER A 15 21.90 -30.36 14.47
CA SER A 15 22.06 -29.05 13.83
C SER A 15 21.24 -28.93 12.55
N VAL A 16 21.28 -29.96 11.69
CA VAL A 16 20.47 -29.98 10.47
C VAL A 16 18.98 -29.96 10.80
N LEU A 17 18.53 -30.77 11.77
CA LEU A 17 17.14 -30.80 12.20
C LEU A 17 16.68 -29.42 12.69
N VAL A 18 17.46 -28.76 13.54
CA VAL A 18 17.08 -27.43 14.06
C VAL A 18 17.04 -26.40 12.93
N VAL A 19 18.01 -26.39 12.02
CA VAL A 19 17.97 -25.48 10.85
C VAL A 19 16.73 -25.75 10.00
N VAL A 20 16.38 -27.01 9.73
CA VAL A 20 15.19 -27.38 8.98
C VAL A 20 13.92 -26.95 9.71
N THR A 21 13.83 -27.16 11.02
CA THR A 21 12.68 -26.72 11.83
C THR A 21 12.53 -25.20 11.82
N VAL A 22 13.65 -24.48 11.94
CA VAL A 22 13.66 -23.01 11.90
C VAL A 22 13.23 -22.49 10.52
N VAL A 23 13.73 -23.08 9.44
CA VAL A 23 13.30 -22.75 8.06
C VAL A 23 11.81 -23.07 7.88
N PHE A 24 11.36 -24.22 8.36
CA PHE A 24 9.95 -24.61 8.28
C PHE A 24 9.04 -23.62 9.02
N LEU A 25 9.40 -23.24 10.24
CA LEU A 25 8.67 -22.21 10.99
C LEU A 25 8.72 -20.85 10.27
N ALA A 26 9.87 -20.47 9.67
CA ALA A 26 10.01 -19.26 8.87
C ALA A 26 9.06 -19.22 7.66
N THR A 27 8.76 -20.39 7.09
CA THR A 27 7.83 -20.50 5.96
C THR A 27 6.35 -20.44 6.35
N THR A 28 5.98 -20.76 7.60
CA THR A 28 4.56 -20.81 8.02
C THR A 28 3.99 -19.49 8.52
N ALA A 29 4.82 -18.51 8.91
CA ALA A 29 4.34 -17.17 9.24
C ALA A 29 3.99 -16.40 7.95
N ASN A 30 2.69 -16.18 7.70
CA ASN A 30 2.20 -15.55 6.47
C ASN A 30 1.48 -14.21 6.68
N ASP A 31 1.30 -13.75 7.92
CA ASP A 31 0.67 -12.46 8.20
C ASP A 31 1.64 -11.32 7.89
N ARG A 32 1.36 -10.63 6.79
CA ARG A 32 2.10 -9.46 6.31
C ARG A 32 1.15 -8.28 6.12
N SER A 33 1.70 -7.09 6.12
CA SER A 33 1.00 -5.84 5.80
C SER A 33 1.89 -4.98 4.92
N PHE A 34 1.32 -4.31 3.92
CA PHE A 34 2.00 -3.30 3.13
C PHE A 34 1.77 -1.93 3.72
N GLN A 35 2.85 -1.19 3.94
CA GLN A 35 2.82 0.25 4.15
C GLN A 35 3.19 0.92 2.83
N ILE A 36 2.33 1.81 2.35
CA ILE A 36 2.49 2.53 1.10
C ILE A 36 2.53 4.02 1.40
N GLU A 37 3.49 4.70 0.78
CA GLU A 37 3.57 6.15 0.76
C GLU A 37 3.82 6.58 -0.67
N ALA A 38 2.86 7.29 -1.26
CA ALA A 38 2.88 7.65 -2.66
C ALA A 38 2.54 9.12 -2.86
N GLU A 39 3.20 9.73 -3.84
CA GLU A 39 2.83 11.00 -4.43
C GLU A 39 2.22 10.73 -5.80
N THR A 40 0.97 11.12 -5.99
CA THR A 40 0.17 10.80 -7.17
C THR A 40 -0.65 12.00 -7.59
N LEU A 41 -1.02 12.08 -8.87
CA LEU A 41 -2.00 13.06 -9.33
C LEU A 41 -3.44 12.56 -9.18
N GLY A 42 -3.63 11.26 -8.95
CA GLY A 42 -4.93 10.71 -8.60
C GLY A 42 -4.90 9.30 -8.01
N ALA A 43 -6.03 8.90 -7.45
CA ALA A 43 -6.27 7.57 -6.92
C ALA A 43 -7.76 7.24 -7.02
N ALA A 44 -8.08 5.96 -7.17
CA ALA A 44 -9.44 5.47 -6.99
C ALA A 44 -9.56 4.79 -5.63
N ILE A 45 -10.58 5.13 -4.85
CA ILE A 45 -10.83 4.58 -3.52
C ILE A 45 -12.21 3.94 -3.54
N THR A 46 -12.30 2.69 -3.07
CA THR A 46 -13.55 2.00 -2.79
C THR A 46 -13.66 1.83 -1.28
N PHE A 47 -14.65 2.49 -0.68
CA PHE A 47 -14.78 2.56 0.77
C PHE A 47 -15.32 1.25 1.36
N GLU A 48 -14.88 0.97 2.58
CA GLU A 48 -15.34 -0.15 3.38
C GLU A 48 -15.75 0.29 4.78
N GLY A 49 -16.80 -0.36 5.32
CA GLY A 49 -17.45 0.04 6.56
C GLY A 49 -18.24 1.35 6.41
N ASP A 50 -18.73 1.86 7.54
CA ASP A 50 -19.58 3.07 7.61
C ASP A 50 -18.97 4.16 8.51
N GLN A 51 -17.63 4.19 8.62
CA GLN A 51 -16.89 5.13 9.49
C GLN A 51 -16.13 6.21 8.71
N ASN A 52 -16.28 6.24 7.39
CA ASN A 52 -15.58 7.17 6.52
C ASN A 52 -16.39 8.46 6.41
N ILE A 53 -15.94 9.53 7.06
CA ILE A 53 -16.61 10.84 7.02
C ILE A 53 -15.60 11.90 6.61
N TRP A 54 -15.91 12.66 5.55
CA TRP A 54 -15.11 13.80 5.10
C TRP A 54 -15.87 15.10 5.32
N ASN A 55 -15.23 16.06 5.99
CA ASN A 55 -15.85 17.34 6.38
C ASN A 55 -15.12 18.51 5.73
N PHE A 56 -15.78 19.21 4.80
CA PHE A 56 -15.22 20.34 4.06
C PHE A 56 -15.86 21.66 4.52
N SER A 57 -15.04 22.66 4.88
CA SER A 57 -15.58 23.98 5.25
C SER A 57 -16.18 24.71 4.05
N ALA A 58 -15.67 24.45 2.85
CA ALA A 58 -16.23 24.93 1.59
C ALA A 58 -15.93 23.93 0.46
N ALA A 59 -16.91 23.74 -0.41
CA ALA A 59 -16.79 22.89 -1.59
C ALA A 59 -17.73 23.39 -2.69
N ILE A 60 -17.34 23.15 -3.94
CA ILE A 60 -18.20 23.35 -5.10
C ILE A 60 -18.70 21.98 -5.52
N LEU A 61 -20.02 21.77 -5.42
CA LEU A 61 -20.66 20.55 -5.89
C LEU A 61 -21.13 20.76 -7.33
N CYS A 62 -20.67 19.91 -8.23
CA CYS A 62 -20.98 19.96 -9.65
C CYS A 62 -21.94 18.83 -9.97
N LEU A 63 -23.21 19.16 -10.12
CA LEU A 63 -24.28 18.19 -10.38
C LEU A 63 -24.45 18.01 -11.89
N PRO A 64 -24.42 16.78 -12.41
CA PRO A 64 -24.58 16.56 -13.85
C PRO A 64 -25.95 17.04 -14.32
N ARG A 65 -25.97 17.86 -15.38
CA ARG A 65 -27.23 18.30 -16.01
C ARG A 65 -27.81 17.16 -16.83
N ALA A 66 -29.13 17.00 -16.78
CA ALA A 66 -29.84 16.07 -17.66
C ALA A 66 -29.70 16.45 -19.15
N ILE A 67 -29.60 17.75 -19.45
CA ILE A 67 -29.40 18.29 -20.80
C ILE A 67 -28.24 19.31 -20.73
N PRO A 68 -27.11 19.04 -21.40
CA PRO A 68 -26.01 20.00 -21.47
C PRO A 68 -26.42 21.32 -22.17
N ASP A 69 -26.00 22.45 -21.62
CA ASP A 69 -26.15 23.76 -22.26
C ASP A 69 -24.85 24.15 -22.96
N LEU A 70 -24.71 23.70 -24.21
CA LEU A 70 -23.51 23.94 -25.02
C LEU A 70 -23.28 25.43 -25.34
N ARG A 71 -24.23 26.33 -25.06
CA ARG A 71 -24.03 27.78 -25.23
C ARG A 71 -23.04 28.35 -24.22
N GLN A 72 -22.89 27.68 -23.09
CA GLN A 72 -21.95 28.04 -22.03
C GLN A 72 -20.54 27.47 -22.30
N LEU A 73 -20.39 26.65 -23.34
CA LEU A 73 -19.09 26.13 -23.75
C LEU A 73 -18.29 27.25 -24.44
N THR A 74 -17.56 28.04 -23.65
CA THR A 74 -16.66 29.06 -24.17
C THR A 74 -15.30 28.45 -24.50
N THR A 75 -14.55 29.06 -25.42
CA THR A 75 -13.19 28.61 -25.76
C THR A 75 -12.27 28.58 -24.53
N GLU A 76 -12.43 29.54 -23.61
CA GLU A 76 -11.70 29.55 -22.33
C GLU A 76 -12.08 28.39 -21.40
N ALA A 77 -13.35 27.96 -21.40
CA ALA A 77 -13.80 26.83 -20.59
C ALA A 77 -13.38 25.46 -21.14
N VAL A 78 -12.99 25.40 -22.43
CA VAL A 78 -12.39 24.21 -23.05
C VAL A 78 -10.88 24.15 -22.78
N ASP A 79 -10.22 25.31 -22.75
CA ASP A 79 -8.77 25.39 -22.45
C ASP A 79 -8.49 25.25 -20.95
N ARG A 80 -9.39 25.72 -20.08
CA ARG A 80 -9.35 25.44 -18.64
C ARG A 80 -9.91 24.04 -18.44
N ASP A 81 -9.00 23.10 -18.33
CA ASP A 81 -9.24 21.68 -18.18
C ASP A 81 -9.88 21.31 -16.82
N THR A 82 -11.00 21.94 -16.50
CA THR A 82 -11.68 21.87 -15.21
C THR A 82 -12.80 20.85 -15.25
N ALA A 83 -12.87 19.95 -14.29
CA ALA A 83 -13.88 18.89 -14.25
C ALA A 83 -15.33 19.41 -14.19
N CYS A 84 -15.53 20.68 -13.82
CA CYS A 84 -16.84 21.30 -13.57
C CYS A 84 -17.21 22.43 -14.52
N THR A 85 -17.33 22.15 -15.83
CA THR A 85 -17.83 23.15 -16.79
C THR A 85 -19.34 23.37 -16.64
N GLU A 86 -19.80 24.62 -16.54
CA GLU A 86 -21.23 24.96 -16.39
C GLU A 86 -22.13 24.44 -17.53
N ALA A 87 -21.54 24.23 -18.72
CA ALA A 87 -22.19 23.61 -19.86
C ALA A 87 -22.72 22.20 -19.55
N PHE A 88 -22.02 21.43 -18.71
CA PHE A 88 -22.39 20.06 -18.36
C PHE A 88 -22.90 19.92 -16.93
N PHE A 89 -22.54 20.85 -16.04
CA PHE A 89 -22.83 20.77 -14.62
C PHE A 89 -23.61 21.99 -14.12
N GLU A 90 -24.47 21.75 -13.14
CA GLU A 90 -25.01 22.79 -12.28
C GLU A 90 -24.09 22.94 -11.07
N LEU A 91 -23.54 24.14 -10.90
CA LEU A 91 -22.63 24.45 -9.79
C LEU A 91 -23.42 24.86 -8.56
N ALA A 92 -23.14 24.20 -7.44
CA ALA A 92 -23.73 24.49 -6.15
C ALA A 92 -22.63 24.66 -5.11
N GLU A 93 -22.42 25.89 -4.65
CA GLU A 93 -21.53 26.14 -3.53
C GLU A 93 -22.13 25.56 -2.23
N ARG A 94 -21.28 24.93 -1.44
CA ARG A 94 -21.61 24.32 -0.15
C ARG A 94 -20.61 24.78 0.89
N THR A 95 -21.12 25.18 2.04
CA THR A 95 -20.34 25.46 3.25
C THR A 95 -20.62 24.36 4.26
N ASP A 96 -19.62 24.01 5.06
CA ASP A 96 -19.70 22.97 6.11
C ASP A 96 -20.30 21.64 5.62
N LEU A 97 -19.82 21.16 4.46
CA LEU A 97 -20.26 19.93 3.84
C LEU A 97 -19.64 18.72 4.54
N SER A 98 -20.49 17.89 5.16
CA SER A 98 -20.11 16.54 5.63
C SER A 98 -20.58 15.50 4.64
N ILE A 99 -19.68 14.63 4.20
CA ILE A 99 -19.99 13.49 3.34
C ILE A 99 -19.67 12.21 4.10
N HIS A 100 -20.68 11.37 4.24
CA HIS A 100 -20.55 10.04 4.77
C HIS A 100 -20.35 9.09 3.59
N TRP A 101 -19.29 8.27 3.66
CA TRP A 101 -19.00 7.25 2.66
C TRP A 101 -19.30 5.89 3.25
N HIS A 102 -20.13 5.13 2.53
CA HIS A 102 -20.59 3.82 2.91
C HIS A 102 -19.77 2.72 2.24
N HIS A 103 -19.91 1.51 2.77
CA HIS A 103 -19.32 0.34 2.15
C HIS A 103 -19.79 0.19 0.69
N GLY A 104 -18.81 0.11 -0.22
CA GLY A 104 -19.03 -0.04 -1.66
C GLY A 104 -19.13 1.27 -2.44
N ASP A 105 -19.16 2.42 -1.76
CA ASP A 105 -19.02 3.72 -2.44
C ASP A 105 -17.65 3.80 -3.11
N GLU A 106 -17.60 4.37 -4.30
CA GLU A 106 -16.40 4.47 -5.11
C GLU A 106 -16.19 5.91 -5.56
N VAL A 107 -14.98 6.42 -5.31
CA VAL A 107 -14.57 7.76 -5.75
C VAL A 107 -13.26 7.69 -6.50
N ALA A 108 -13.08 8.58 -7.47
CA ALA A 108 -11.76 8.93 -7.96
C ALA A 108 -11.39 10.32 -7.42
N VAL A 109 -10.21 10.41 -6.83
CA VAL A 109 -9.64 11.67 -6.36
C VAL A 109 -8.53 12.09 -7.32
N SER A 110 -8.51 13.35 -7.69
CA SER A 110 -7.50 13.94 -8.56
C SER A 110 -7.18 15.37 -8.14
N VAL A 111 -6.07 15.90 -8.64
CA VAL A 111 -5.71 17.31 -8.46
C VAL A 111 -5.58 17.96 -9.83
N ASP A 112 -6.21 19.12 -9.98
CA ASP A 112 -6.17 19.87 -11.22
C ASP A 112 -4.92 20.77 -11.32
N GLY A 113 -4.80 21.51 -12.44
CA GLY A 113 -3.69 22.43 -12.68
C GLY A 113 -3.60 23.60 -11.69
N GLU A 114 -4.68 23.92 -10.98
CA GLU A 114 -4.74 24.98 -9.96
C GLU A 114 -4.45 24.44 -8.54
N GLY A 115 -4.25 23.12 -8.40
CA GLY A 115 -4.01 22.48 -7.11
C GLY A 115 -5.28 22.26 -6.29
N ARG A 116 -6.46 22.37 -6.90
CA ARG A 116 -7.75 22.03 -6.28
C ARG A 116 -7.90 20.52 -6.24
N LEU A 117 -8.50 20.02 -5.17
CA LEU A 117 -8.83 18.60 -5.07
C LEU A 117 -10.17 18.38 -5.77
N GLU A 118 -10.19 17.50 -6.76
CA GLU A 118 -11.38 17.05 -7.44
C GLU A 118 -11.73 15.63 -6.98
N ILE A 119 -12.99 15.39 -6.64
CA ILE A 119 -13.49 14.08 -6.22
C ILE A 119 -14.66 13.73 -7.15
N GLU A 120 -14.42 12.80 -8.06
CA GLU A 120 -15.46 12.19 -8.90
C GLU A 120 -16.16 11.09 -8.12
N ILE A 121 -17.47 11.17 -7.99
CA ILE A 121 -18.29 10.12 -7.36
C ILE A 121 -18.67 9.12 -8.45
N ARG A 122 -18.06 7.93 -8.44
CA ARG A 122 -18.27 6.91 -9.47
C ARG A 122 -19.39 5.95 -9.14
N ARG A 123 -19.53 5.61 -7.87
CA ARG A 123 -20.60 4.77 -7.34
C ARG A 123 -20.98 5.29 -5.98
N ARG A 124 -22.28 5.45 -5.73
CA ARG A 124 -22.79 5.87 -4.41
C ARG A 124 -24.07 5.15 -4.07
N ARG A 125 -24.21 4.73 -2.82
CA ARG A 125 -25.42 4.09 -2.33
C ARG A 125 -26.51 5.10 -1.93
N GLU A 126 -26.12 6.22 -1.35
CA GLU A 126 -27.04 7.30 -0.95
C GLU A 126 -27.38 8.23 -2.11
N THR A 127 -28.54 8.88 -2.04
CA THR A 127 -29.09 9.73 -3.12
C THR A 127 -28.84 11.22 -2.92
N ASP A 128 -28.17 11.61 -1.85
CA ASP A 128 -27.87 13.01 -1.51
C ASP A 128 -26.94 13.67 -2.53
N VAL A 129 -26.02 12.90 -3.09
CA VAL A 129 -25.17 13.31 -4.20
C VAL A 129 -25.24 12.26 -5.32
N PRO A 130 -25.67 12.61 -6.54
CA PRO A 130 -25.80 11.64 -7.60
C PRO A 130 -24.44 11.09 -8.05
N GLU A 131 -24.45 9.88 -8.63
CA GLU A 131 -23.30 9.35 -9.36
C GLU A 131 -22.89 10.30 -10.49
N HIS A 132 -21.60 10.28 -10.83
CA HIS A 132 -20.94 11.18 -11.77
C HIS A 132 -20.96 12.67 -11.40
N ALA A 133 -21.37 13.00 -10.16
CA ALA A 133 -21.12 14.32 -9.61
C ALA A 133 -19.63 14.50 -9.29
N PHE A 134 -19.18 15.74 -9.39
CA PHE A 134 -17.86 16.14 -8.94
C PHE A 134 -17.96 17.02 -7.71
N LEU A 135 -17.06 16.82 -6.77
CA LEU A 135 -16.83 17.71 -5.66
C LEU A 135 -15.46 18.37 -5.84
N VAL A 136 -15.44 19.69 -5.96
CA VAL A 136 -14.22 20.47 -6.13
C VAL A 136 -13.93 21.25 -4.86
N ILE A 137 -12.79 20.97 -4.26
CA ILE A 137 -12.32 21.61 -3.04
C ILE A 137 -11.22 22.61 -3.40
N PRO A 138 -11.40 23.90 -3.10
CA PRO A 138 -10.39 24.91 -3.35
C PRO A 138 -9.04 24.57 -2.69
N ALA A 139 -7.94 24.91 -3.35
CA ALA A 139 -6.59 24.55 -2.91
C ALA A 139 -6.25 25.07 -1.49
N ASP A 140 -6.72 26.27 -1.16
CA ASP A 140 -6.51 26.89 0.15
C ASP A 140 -7.32 26.19 1.26
N ILE A 141 -8.53 25.71 0.94
CA ILE A 141 -9.39 24.93 1.84
C ILE A 141 -8.75 23.57 2.10
N TRP A 142 -8.38 22.84 1.05
CA TRP A 142 -7.76 21.51 1.18
C TRP A 142 -6.46 21.57 2.00
N THR A 143 -5.64 22.60 1.79
CA THR A 143 -4.42 22.82 2.56
C THR A 143 -4.69 23.01 4.05
N ARG A 144 -5.79 23.70 4.43
CA ARG A 144 -6.16 23.94 5.83
C ARG A 144 -6.85 22.75 6.49
N GLN A 145 -7.61 21.98 5.73
CA GLN A 145 -8.43 20.87 6.22
C GLN A 145 -7.59 19.66 6.68
N GLY A 146 -6.40 19.49 6.12
CA GLY A 146 -5.49 18.43 6.50
C GLY A 146 -5.79 17.10 5.80
N ALA A 147 -5.67 15.99 6.54
CA ALA A 147 -5.73 14.65 5.98
C ALA A 147 -7.16 14.13 5.84
N LEU A 148 -7.55 13.66 4.66
CA LEU A 148 -8.80 12.94 4.44
C LEU A 148 -8.52 11.46 4.65
N THR A 149 -8.96 10.93 5.78
CA THR A 149 -8.76 9.52 6.14
C THR A 149 -9.77 8.62 5.42
N PHE A 150 -9.36 7.40 5.10
CA PHE A 150 -10.24 6.39 4.53
C PHE A 150 -9.90 5.00 5.06
N VAL A 151 -10.92 4.15 5.07
CA VAL A 151 -10.87 2.71 5.24
C VAL A 151 -11.53 2.09 4.01
N GLY A 152 -10.81 1.23 3.32
CA GLY A 152 -11.27 0.59 2.09
C GLY A 152 -10.11 0.23 1.17
N SER A 153 -10.38 -0.18 -0.06
CA SER A 153 -9.32 -0.46 -1.02
C SER A 153 -8.97 0.78 -1.85
N ALA A 154 -7.72 0.87 -2.30
CA ALA A 154 -7.30 1.96 -3.18
C ALA A 154 -6.43 1.46 -4.33
N ARG A 155 -6.66 2.03 -5.51
CA ARG A 155 -5.76 1.97 -6.66
C ARG A 155 -5.07 3.33 -6.80
N ILE A 156 -3.77 3.35 -6.62
CA ILE A 156 -2.95 4.56 -6.59
C ILE A 156 -2.28 4.70 -7.94
N GLY A 157 -2.50 5.81 -8.62
CA GLY A 157 -2.08 5.93 -10.01
C GLY A 157 -3.16 5.41 -10.98
N GLY A 158 -3.19 6.03 -12.16
CA GLY A 158 -3.95 5.61 -13.32
C GLY A 158 -3.12 4.76 -14.28
N ASP A 159 -3.82 4.01 -15.12
CA ASP A 159 -3.18 3.45 -16.31
C ASP A 159 -2.79 4.61 -17.22
N MET A 160 -1.50 4.76 -17.50
CA MET A 160 -1.05 5.77 -18.46
C MET A 160 -1.66 5.47 -19.83
N ALA A 161 -2.64 6.25 -20.22
CA ALA A 161 -3.22 6.26 -21.56
C ALA A 161 -3.21 7.68 -22.09
N THR A 162 -3.47 7.86 -23.39
CA THR A 162 -3.65 9.19 -23.95
C THR A 162 -4.79 9.91 -23.19
N GLY A 163 -4.46 11.02 -22.53
CA GLY A 163 -5.41 11.77 -21.70
C GLY A 163 -5.48 11.36 -20.23
N ALA A 164 -4.68 10.39 -19.77
CA ALA A 164 -4.61 10.03 -18.36
C ALA A 164 -3.99 11.16 -17.53
N ARG A 165 -4.58 11.45 -16.37
CA ARG A 165 -4.21 12.57 -15.49
C ARG A 165 -3.81 12.13 -14.10
N ASP A 166 -4.10 10.88 -13.75
CA ASP A 166 -4.06 10.34 -12.41
C ASP A 166 -2.78 9.51 -12.16
N TYR A 167 -1.66 9.79 -12.82
CA TYR A 167 -0.47 8.94 -12.69
C TYR A 167 0.27 9.10 -11.35
N LEU A 168 0.85 7.99 -10.89
CA LEU A 168 1.77 7.98 -9.74
C LEU A 168 3.06 8.70 -10.13
N ARG A 169 3.48 9.68 -9.33
CA ARG A 169 4.71 10.47 -9.57
C ARG A 169 5.92 9.83 -8.91
N ALA A 170 5.79 9.48 -7.64
CA ALA A 170 6.84 8.87 -6.84
C ALA A 170 6.21 8.13 -5.65
N GLY A 171 7.04 7.37 -4.94
CA GLY A 171 6.63 6.79 -3.66
C GLY A 171 7.49 5.60 -3.29
N ARG A 172 7.17 5.03 -2.14
CA ARG A 172 7.81 3.85 -1.59
C ARG A 172 6.79 2.92 -0.99
N TRP A 173 7.18 1.65 -0.89
CA TRP A 173 6.43 0.64 -0.20
C TRP A 173 7.37 -0.15 0.71
N ASP A 174 6.84 -0.51 1.87
CA ASP A 174 7.49 -1.37 2.84
C ASP A 174 6.55 -2.54 3.14
N VAL A 175 7.08 -3.76 3.10
CA VAL A 175 6.37 -4.93 3.62
C VAL A 175 6.79 -5.13 5.05
N ARG A 176 5.81 -5.20 5.94
CA ARG A 176 6.01 -5.44 7.36
C ARG A 176 5.43 -6.80 7.72
N GLN A 177 6.17 -7.58 8.49
CA GLN A 177 5.77 -8.91 8.93
C GLN A 177 6.03 -9.06 10.43
N THR A 178 5.17 -9.77 11.13
CA THR A 178 5.43 -10.15 12.52
C THR A 178 6.48 -11.25 12.55
N GLY A 179 7.65 -10.98 13.14
CA GLY A 179 8.72 -11.97 13.25
C GLY A 179 8.33 -13.12 14.20
N ILE A 180 8.66 -14.36 13.84
CA ILE A 180 8.33 -15.58 14.63
C ILE A 180 8.94 -15.58 16.03
N ALA A 181 10.14 -15.04 16.17
CA ALA A 181 10.79 -14.92 17.48
C ALA A 181 10.25 -13.73 18.27
N ASN A 182 9.86 -12.64 17.60
CA ASN A 182 9.32 -11.47 18.26
C ASN A 182 7.90 -11.75 18.77
N SER A 183 7.04 -12.45 18.02
CA SER A 183 5.67 -12.76 18.47
C SER A 183 5.59 -13.51 19.81
N LEU A 184 6.64 -14.25 20.19
CA LEU A 184 6.75 -14.93 21.49
C LEU A 184 7.04 -13.99 22.67
N PHE A 185 7.57 -12.79 22.42
CA PHE A 185 7.99 -11.85 23.48
C PHE A 185 7.37 -10.44 23.36
N ARG A 186 7.08 -9.93 22.14
CA ARG A 186 6.47 -8.62 21.82
C ARG A 186 5.84 -8.60 20.41
N ASP A 187 4.69 -7.95 20.23
CA ASP A 187 4.10 -7.74 18.88
C ASP A 187 4.83 -6.61 18.13
N VAL A 188 6.01 -6.92 17.60
CA VAL A 188 6.84 -6.00 16.80
C VAL A 188 6.88 -6.49 15.36
N THR A 189 6.52 -5.61 14.43
CA THR A 189 6.62 -5.87 12.99
C THR A 189 7.98 -5.43 12.45
N GLU A 190 8.63 -6.28 11.68
CA GLU A 190 9.91 -6.02 11.02
C GLU A 190 9.67 -5.71 9.54
N VAL A 191 10.47 -4.82 8.95
CA VAL A 191 10.43 -4.55 7.51
C VAL A 191 11.20 -5.66 6.80
N VAL A 192 10.48 -6.49 6.04
CA VAL A 192 11.07 -7.64 5.33
C VAL A 192 11.53 -7.30 3.91
N LYS A 193 10.88 -6.33 3.29
CA LYS A 193 11.18 -5.88 1.93
C LYS A 193 10.75 -4.43 1.77
N ARG A 194 11.49 -3.69 0.97
CA ARG A 194 11.20 -2.29 0.62
C ARG A 194 11.50 -2.04 -0.84
N GLY A 195 10.83 -1.08 -1.43
CA GLY A 195 11.11 -0.61 -2.78
C GLY A 195 10.50 0.75 -3.04
N ASP A 196 10.87 1.31 -4.19
CA ASP A 196 10.37 2.59 -4.66
C ASP A 196 9.47 2.36 -5.88
N PHE A 197 8.45 3.21 -6.03
CA PHE A 197 7.60 3.21 -7.22
C PHE A 197 8.23 4.07 -8.31
N THR A 198 7.98 3.68 -9.56
CA THR A 198 8.40 4.47 -10.71
C THR A 198 7.27 5.40 -11.16
N LEU A 199 7.63 6.55 -11.69
CA LEU A 199 6.69 7.44 -12.38
C LEU A 199 5.83 6.65 -13.38
N GLY A 200 4.53 6.88 -13.35
CA GLY A 200 3.58 6.27 -14.28
C GLY A 200 3.08 4.88 -13.91
N SER A 201 3.48 4.33 -12.76
CA SER A 201 2.94 3.05 -12.30
C SER A 201 1.53 3.20 -11.72
N SER A 202 0.73 2.15 -11.84
CA SER A 202 -0.54 1.98 -11.12
C SER A 202 -0.37 0.87 -10.09
N VAL A 203 -0.80 1.12 -8.86
CA VAL A 203 -0.47 0.27 -7.70
C VAL A 203 -1.74 -0.09 -6.94
N GLN A 204 -1.89 -1.36 -6.59
CA GLN A 204 -2.98 -1.85 -5.75
C GLN A 204 -2.49 -2.97 -4.83
N VAL A 205 -2.93 -2.95 -3.57
CA VAL A 205 -2.71 -4.08 -2.66
C VAL A 205 -3.84 -5.08 -2.83
N LEU A 206 -3.50 -6.35 -2.93
CA LEU A 206 -4.43 -7.46 -3.06
C LEU A 206 -4.34 -8.37 -1.84
N ASN A 207 -5.44 -8.98 -1.41
CA ASN A 207 -5.50 -10.07 -0.44
C ASN A 207 -6.22 -11.24 -1.12
N ALA A 208 -5.54 -12.37 -1.26
CA ALA A 208 -6.06 -13.55 -1.98
C ALA A 208 -6.62 -13.22 -3.39
N GLY A 209 -6.00 -12.27 -4.09
CA GLY A 209 -6.39 -11.84 -5.44
C GLY A 209 -7.52 -10.79 -5.51
N MET A 210 -8.14 -10.45 -4.38
CA MET A 210 -9.13 -9.37 -4.28
C MET A 210 -8.45 -8.08 -3.77
N PRO A 211 -8.95 -6.86 -4.07
CA PRO A 211 -8.44 -5.64 -3.45
C PRO A 211 -8.42 -5.75 -1.92
N ALA A 212 -7.29 -5.44 -1.30
CA ALA A 212 -7.14 -5.50 0.15
C ALA A 212 -7.67 -4.24 0.84
N THR A 213 -8.18 -4.40 2.05
CA THR A 213 -8.53 -3.29 2.93
C THR A 213 -7.28 -2.50 3.31
N LEU A 214 -7.34 -1.19 3.14
CA LEU A 214 -6.32 -0.22 3.52
C LEU A 214 -6.88 0.74 4.56
N PHE A 215 -6.04 1.11 5.51
CA PHE A 215 -6.25 2.21 6.45
C PHE A 215 -5.30 3.33 6.03
N GLY A 216 -5.85 4.40 5.47
CA GLY A 216 -5.02 5.42 4.85
C GLY A 216 -5.54 6.83 5.01
N SER A 217 -4.76 7.74 4.47
CA SER A 217 -5.11 9.15 4.38
C SER A 217 -4.52 9.78 3.13
N ILE A 218 -5.28 10.69 2.54
CA ILE A 218 -4.80 11.56 1.46
C ILE A 218 -4.62 12.99 1.97
N THR A 219 -3.52 13.61 1.57
CA THR A 219 -3.14 14.98 1.92
C THR A 219 -2.63 15.69 0.68
N ARG A 220 -2.59 17.02 0.71
CA ARG A 220 -1.93 17.78 -0.34
C ARG A 220 -0.42 17.50 -0.34
N SER A 221 0.13 17.15 -1.50
CA SER A 221 1.58 17.03 -1.66
C SER A 221 2.25 18.41 -1.68
N ALA A 222 3.51 18.48 -1.25
CA ALA A 222 4.31 19.69 -1.34
C ALA A 222 4.58 20.08 -2.80
N GLU A 223 4.84 19.06 -3.63
CA GLU A 223 4.95 19.20 -5.08
C GLU A 223 3.60 18.81 -5.68
N ALA A 224 2.86 19.78 -6.23
CA ALA A 224 1.52 19.65 -6.83
C ALA A 224 1.01 18.20 -7.04
N GLY A 225 -0.05 17.83 -6.30
CA GLY A 225 -0.64 16.49 -6.32
C GLY A 225 -1.14 16.05 -4.94
N ILE A 226 -1.39 14.74 -4.83
CA ILE A 226 -1.89 14.06 -3.64
C ILE A 226 -0.75 13.24 -3.03
N ARG A 227 -0.51 13.40 -1.73
CA ARG A 227 0.27 12.45 -0.95
C ARG A 227 -0.68 11.49 -0.26
N LEU A 228 -0.57 10.21 -0.60
CA LEU A 228 -1.33 9.11 -0.03
C LEU A 228 -0.42 8.28 0.85
N VAL A 229 -0.82 8.08 2.10
CA VAL A 229 -0.18 7.15 3.03
C VAL A 229 -1.21 6.12 3.44
N ALA A 230 -0.88 4.84 3.31
CA ALA A 230 -1.81 3.76 3.62
C ALA A 230 -1.08 2.56 4.24
N LEU A 231 -1.79 1.84 5.12
CA LEU A 231 -1.38 0.57 5.69
C LEU A 231 -2.44 -0.47 5.35
N SER A 232 -2.05 -1.59 4.75
CA SER A 232 -3.00 -2.68 4.50
C SER A 232 -3.35 -3.41 5.78
N GLU A 233 -4.50 -4.10 5.76
CA GLU A 233 -4.78 -5.16 6.70
C GLU A 233 -3.68 -6.23 6.72
N ARG A 234 -3.65 -7.01 7.80
CA ARG A 234 -2.76 -8.16 7.93
C ARG A 234 -3.38 -9.35 7.19
N GLY A 235 -2.58 -10.07 6.43
CA GLY A 235 -2.99 -11.31 5.79
C GLY A 235 -2.01 -11.75 4.71
N GLU A 236 -2.45 -12.59 3.77
CA GLU A 236 -1.67 -13.00 2.60
C GLU A 236 -1.65 -11.90 1.53
N VAL A 237 -1.33 -10.68 1.92
CA VAL A 237 -1.42 -9.51 1.03
C VAL A 237 -0.29 -9.45 0.01
N GLU A 238 -0.53 -8.85 -1.14
CA GLU A 238 0.38 -8.77 -2.27
C GLU A 238 0.30 -7.39 -2.90
N LEU A 239 1.38 -6.93 -3.51
CA LEU A 239 1.40 -5.63 -4.16
C LEU A 239 1.40 -5.83 -5.67
N GLN A 240 0.32 -5.45 -6.32
CA GLN A 240 0.21 -5.39 -7.77
C GLN A 240 0.71 -4.05 -8.27
N VAL A 241 1.65 -4.08 -9.22
CA VAL A 241 2.20 -2.90 -9.88
C VAL A 241 2.08 -3.05 -11.38
N ALA A 242 1.23 -2.23 -11.99
CA ALA A 242 1.11 -2.09 -13.44
C ALA A 242 2.01 -0.96 -13.92
N TYR A 243 2.63 -1.14 -15.09
CA TYR A 243 3.47 -0.13 -15.73
C TYR A 243 2.94 0.17 -17.13
N PHE A 244 3.14 1.40 -17.57
CA PHE A 244 2.84 1.78 -18.95
C PHE A 244 3.59 0.90 -19.95
N GLY A 245 2.86 0.41 -20.96
CA GLY A 245 3.43 -0.41 -22.04
C GLY A 245 3.69 -1.87 -21.67
N VAL A 246 3.40 -2.30 -20.43
CA VAL A 246 3.51 -3.71 -20.01
C VAL A 246 2.11 -4.31 -19.91
N GLY A 247 1.84 -5.36 -20.68
CA GLY A 247 0.50 -5.95 -20.78
C GLY A 247 0.02 -6.74 -19.56
N THR A 248 0.92 -7.11 -18.65
CA THR A 248 0.57 -7.82 -17.41
C THR A 248 1.21 -7.14 -16.20
N PRO A 249 0.46 -6.89 -15.13
CA PRO A 249 1.00 -6.27 -13.93
C PRO A 249 1.99 -7.21 -13.23
N VAL A 250 2.99 -6.62 -12.59
CA VAL A 250 3.96 -7.33 -11.76
C VAL A 250 3.36 -7.53 -10.37
N ILE A 251 3.39 -8.76 -9.87
CA ILE A 251 2.96 -9.08 -8.51
C ILE A 251 4.19 -9.21 -7.62
N LEU A 252 4.28 -8.35 -6.61
CA LEU A 252 5.34 -8.35 -5.63
C LEU A 252 4.88 -9.10 -4.38
N ARG A 253 5.54 -10.22 -4.12
CA ARG A 253 5.38 -11.05 -2.92
C ARG A 253 6.75 -11.20 -2.25
N PRO A 254 6.87 -11.05 -0.92
CA PRO A 254 8.08 -11.45 -0.22
C PRO A 254 8.25 -12.97 -0.29
N ASP A 255 9.41 -13.41 -0.73
CA ASP A 255 9.76 -14.83 -0.75
C ASP A 255 10.31 -15.27 0.61
N TRP A 256 10.37 -16.58 0.84
CA TRP A 256 10.92 -17.14 2.09
C TRP A 256 12.38 -16.72 2.35
N ILE A 257 13.16 -16.44 1.29
CA ILE A 257 14.54 -15.95 1.41
C ILE A 257 14.55 -14.54 2.02
N ASP A 258 13.66 -13.65 1.55
CA ASP A 258 13.53 -12.29 2.08
C ASP A 258 13.24 -12.32 3.59
N ARG A 259 12.46 -13.30 4.06
CA ARG A 259 12.16 -13.50 5.50
C ARG A 259 13.38 -13.90 6.32
N ILE A 260 14.22 -14.80 5.80
CA ILE A 260 15.42 -15.26 6.53
C ILE A 260 16.44 -14.12 6.66
N VAL A 261 16.64 -13.36 5.58
CA VAL A 261 17.65 -12.28 5.54
C VAL A 261 17.22 -11.06 6.35
N SER A 262 15.91 -10.81 6.49
CA SER A 262 15.41 -9.69 7.29
C SER A 262 15.34 -9.97 8.80
N SER A 263 15.33 -11.24 9.22
CA SER A 263 15.25 -11.58 10.65
C SER A 263 16.62 -11.56 11.33
N SER A 264 16.83 -10.53 12.16
CA SER A 264 18.06 -10.40 12.97
C SER A 264 18.27 -11.59 13.91
N VAL A 265 17.19 -12.16 14.44
CA VAL A 265 17.24 -13.33 15.34
C VAL A 265 17.69 -14.59 14.59
N LEU A 266 17.18 -14.83 13.38
CA LEU A 266 17.59 -16.00 12.59
C LEU A 266 19.06 -15.92 12.20
N ILE A 267 19.53 -14.73 11.80
CA ILE A 267 20.95 -14.50 11.49
C ILE A 267 21.80 -14.74 12.74
N ALA A 268 21.40 -14.23 13.90
CA ALA A 268 22.10 -14.45 15.16
C ALA A 268 22.13 -15.94 15.54
N LEU A 269 21.01 -16.66 15.38
CA LEU A 269 20.91 -18.09 15.67
C LEU A 269 21.82 -18.91 14.75
N ILE A 270 21.82 -18.61 13.45
CA ILE A 270 22.72 -19.23 12.47
C ILE A 270 24.18 -18.97 12.85
N GLY A 271 24.52 -17.73 13.23
CA GLY A 271 25.86 -17.38 13.69
C GLY A 271 26.29 -18.16 14.93
N VAL A 272 25.43 -18.24 15.95
CA VAL A 272 25.67 -19.00 17.19
C VAL A 272 25.83 -20.49 16.88
N MET A 273 25.01 -21.06 15.99
CA MET A 273 25.12 -22.46 15.62
C MET A 273 26.39 -22.77 14.83
N THR A 274 26.76 -21.91 13.87
CA THR A 274 28.01 -22.05 13.13
C THR A 274 29.20 -21.99 14.08
N PHE A 275 29.20 -21.02 15.01
CA PHE A 275 30.25 -20.89 16.01
C PHE A 275 30.33 -22.10 16.95
N ALA A 276 29.20 -22.55 17.49
CA ALA A 276 29.14 -23.73 18.35
C ALA A 276 29.60 -25.00 17.62
N SER A 277 29.23 -25.15 16.35
CA SER A 277 29.67 -26.26 15.49
C SER A 277 31.18 -26.23 15.26
N SER A 278 31.75 -25.06 14.94
CA SER A 278 33.20 -24.89 14.76
C SER A 278 33.98 -25.21 16.05
N ILE A 279 33.52 -24.70 17.20
CA ILE A 279 34.13 -25.02 18.50
C ILE A 279 34.09 -26.52 18.76
N PHE A 280 32.95 -27.16 18.53
CA PHE A 280 32.79 -28.59 18.74
C PHE A 280 33.72 -29.42 17.86
N GLN A 281 33.90 -29.01 16.59
CA GLN A 281 34.85 -29.66 15.67
C GLN A 281 36.30 -29.53 16.16
N ILE A 282 36.71 -28.35 16.64
CA ILE A 282 38.06 -28.11 17.17
C ILE A 282 38.31 -28.98 18.40
N PHE A 283 37.38 -29.02 19.36
CA PHE A 283 37.52 -29.85 20.56
C PHE A 283 37.63 -31.34 20.24
N MET A 284 36.87 -31.82 19.27
CA MET A 284 36.95 -33.22 18.82
C MET A 284 38.30 -33.54 18.18
N PHE A 285 38.86 -32.63 17.37
CA PHE A 285 40.18 -32.81 16.75
C PHE A 285 41.32 -32.75 17.78
N ALA A 286 41.28 -31.79 18.71
CA ALA A 286 42.26 -31.67 19.78
C ALA A 286 42.27 -32.88 20.73
N ARG A 287 41.14 -33.58 20.87
CA ARG A 287 41.04 -34.83 21.67
C ARG A 287 41.54 -36.05 20.90
N SER A 288 41.42 -36.09 19.57
CA SER A 288 41.98 -37.21 18.78
C SER A 288 43.50 -37.13 18.66
N GLY A 289 44.06 -35.93 18.54
CA GLY A 289 45.53 -35.74 18.44
C GLY A 289 46.32 -36.02 19.73
N ARG A 290 45.64 -36.16 20.88
CA ARG A 290 46.26 -36.47 22.18
C ARG A 290 46.40 -37.98 22.48
N ASN A 291 45.91 -38.85 21.58
CA ASN A 291 45.97 -40.31 21.72
C ASN A 291 46.86 -40.99 20.64
N LEU A 292 47.73 -40.20 19.99
CA LEU A 292 48.88 -40.67 19.23
C LEU A 292 50.13 -40.48 20.09
#